data_AF-A0A1G2DFT8-F1
#
_entry.id   AF-A0A1G2DFT8-F1
#
_cell.length_a   1.000
_cell.length_b   1.000
_cell.length_c   1.000
_cell.angle_alpha   90.00
_cell.angle_beta   90.00
_cell.angle_gamma   90.00
#
_symmetry.space_group_name_H-M   'P 1'
#
loop_
_entity.id
_entity.type
_entity.pdbx_description
1 polymer ?
#
loop_
_entity_poly.entity_id
_entity_poly.type
_entity_poly.pdbx_seq_one_letter_code
_entity_poly.pdbx_strand_id
1 'polypeptide(L)'
;MDTSKEKDRREQSSKVTHRINAKAFELLEKHPKGLRWSELLSKIKESDHSFHPKTVNGCVWKLVERFPDKVYKPSKGLFRLKKYTSAAVDTP
;
A
#
# COMPACT_ATOMS: atom_id res chain seq x y z
N MET A 1 -10.09 13.46 24.97
CA MET A 1 -9.73 12.02 25.01
C MET A 1 -9.92 11.51 23.59
N ASP A 2 -8.80 11.15 22.95
CA ASP A 2 -8.65 10.85 21.53
C ASP A 2 -9.46 9.63 21.08
N THR A 3 -10.70 9.86 20.66
CA THR A 3 -11.56 8.83 20.09
C THR A 3 -11.19 8.61 18.62
N SER A 4 -10.23 7.74 18.32
CA SER A 4 -10.12 7.12 16.98
C SER A 4 -9.22 5.88 16.86
N LYS A 5 -8.53 5.46 17.92
CA LYS A 5 -7.59 4.33 17.83
C LYS A 5 -8.22 2.98 18.17
N GLU A 6 -9.38 2.64 17.60
CA GLU A 6 -10.02 1.33 17.88
C GLU A 6 -10.69 0.65 16.67
N LYS A 7 -10.35 1.04 15.43
CA LYS A 7 -10.91 0.39 14.22
C LYS A 7 -9.92 -0.37 13.34
N ASP A 8 -8.76 -0.76 13.87
CA ASP A 8 -7.75 -1.54 13.10
C ASP A 8 -7.38 -2.84 13.84
N ARG A 9 -8.38 -3.64 14.23
CA ARG A 9 -8.14 -4.97 14.86
C ARG A 9 -9.05 -6.11 14.42
N ARG A 10 -9.94 -5.93 13.45
CA ARG A 10 -10.76 -7.03 12.90
C ARG A 10 -10.77 -7.00 11.38
N GLU A 11 -9.77 -7.62 10.78
CA GLU A 11 -9.93 -8.56 9.66
C GLU A 11 -8.59 -9.27 9.45
N GLN A 12 -8.12 -9.89 10.53
CA GLN A 12 -7.14 -10.96 10.47
C GLN A 12 -7.85 -12.18 9.90
N SER A 13 -7.76 -12.36 8.59
CA SER A 13 -8.14 -13.60 7.94
C SER A 13 -7.11 -13.82 6.85
N SER A 14 -6.12 -14.66 7.15
CA SER A 14 -5.45 -15.70 6.33
C SER A 14 -5.64 -15.67 4.80
N LYS A 15 -5.71 -14.49 4.20
CA LYS A 15 -6.03 -14.28 2.80
C LYS A 15 -4.81 -13.62 2.18
N VAL A 16 -4.33 -14.23 1.11
CA VAL A 16 -3.24 -13.75 0.25
C VAL A 16 -3.31 -12.22 0.03
N THR A 17 -4.52 -11.65 -0.05
CA THR A 17 -4.80 -10.20 -0.06
C THR A 17 -4.16 -9.40 1.07
N HIS A 18 -4.24 -9.84 2.33
CA HIS A 18 -3.63 -9.11 3.45
C HIS A 18 -2.11 -9.08 3.30
N ARG A 19 -1.49 -10.21 2.94
CA ARG A 19 -0.05 -10.31 2.71
C ARG A 19 0.40 -9.40 1.56
N ILE A 20 -0.37 -9.36 0.47
CA ILE A 20 -0.13 -8.45 -0.66
C ILE A 20 -0.25 -6.99 -0.22
N ASN A 21 -1.32 -6.62 0.51
CA ASN A 21 -1.53 -5.25 0.95
C ASN A 21 -0.40 -4.80 1.90
N ALA A 22 -0.07 -5.62 2.89
CA ALA A 22 1.03 -5.36 3.82
C ALA A 22 2.34 -5.17 3.06
N LYS A 23 2.64 -6.02 2.08
CA LYS A 23 3.85 -5.89 1.27
C LYS A 23 3.84 -4.62 0.41
N ALA A 24 2.68 -4.27 -0.17
CA ALA A 24 2.53 -3.04 -0.93
C ALA A 24 2.80 -1.80 -0.06
N PHE A 25 2.28 -1.78 1.17
CA PHE A 25 2.56 -0.71 2.12
C PHE A 25 4.05 -0.64 2.47
N GLU A 26 4.67 -1.76 2.83
CA GLU A 26 6.11 -1.82 3.16
C GLU A 26 6.98 -1.27 2.01
N LEU A 27 6.65 -1.62 0.76
CA LEU A 27 7.33 -1.09 -0.42
C LEU A 27 7.11 0.42 -0.59
N LEU A 28 5.88 0.91 -0.41
CA LEU A 28 5.61 2.35 -0.47
C LEU A 28 6.23 3.13 0.69
N GLU A 29 6.43 2.51 1.86
CA GLU A 29 7.17 3.11 2.98
C GLU A 29 8.66 3.24 2.69
N LYS A 30 9.26 2.23 2.04
CA LYS A 30 10.65 2.28 1.58
C LYS A 30 10.88 3.30 0.45
N HIS A 31 9.82 3.62 -0.28
CA HIS A 31 9.87 4.52 -1.44
C HIS A 31 9.00 5.77 -1.20
N PRO A 32 9.52 6.80 -0.49
CA PRO A 32 8.74 8.00 -0.16
C PRO A 32 8.30 8.79 -1.40
N LYS A 33 8.98 8.62 -2.54
CA LYS A 33 8.60 9.18 -3.86
C LYS A 33 7.40 8.47 -4.49
N GLY A 34 7.00 7.31 -3.96
CA GLY A 34 6.02 6.41 -4.54
C GLY A 34 6.64 5.40 -5.50
N LEU A 35 5.82 4.44 -5.92
CA LEU A 35 6.18 3.38 -6.87
C LEU A 35 5.19 3.31 -8.01
N ARG A 36 5.69 3.02 -9.21
CA ARG A 36 4.82 2.75 -10.36
C ARG A 36 4.07 1.44 -10.16
N TRP A 37 2.91 1.32 -10.79
CA TRP A 37 2.08 0.12 -10.79
C TRP A 37 2.90 -1.12 -11.15
N SER A 38 3.61 -1.08 -12.29
CA SER A 38 4.41 -2.22 -12.77
C SER A 38 5.53 -2.58 -11.79
N GLU A 39 6.23 -1.58 -11.26
CA GLU A 39 7.29 -1.75 -10.25
C GLU A 39 6.74 -2.39 -8.97
N LEU A 40 5.62 -1.87 -8.47
CA LEU A 40 4.96 -2.37 -7.26
C LEU A 40 4.52 -3.81 -7.45
N LEU A 41 3.93 -4.15 -8.60
CA LEU A 41 3.56 -5.53 -8.93
C LEU A 41 4.76 -6.47 -8.99
N SER A 42 5.83 -6.07 -9.69
CA SER A 42 7.04 -6.89 -9.81
C SER A 42 7.63 -7.15 -8.43
N LYS A 43 7.86 -6.10 -7.64
CA LYS A 43 8.42 -6.22 -6.28
C LYS A 43 7.57 -7.10 -5.36
N ILE A 44 6.24 -7.03 -5.46
CA ILE A 44 5.35 -7.89 -4.66
C ILE A 44 5.48 -9.35 -5.09
N LYS A 45 5.52 -9.64 -6.39
CA LYS A 45 5.69 -11.00 -6.93
C LYS A 45 7.07 -11.59 -6.63
N GLU A 46 8.11 -10.77 -6.76
CA GLU A 46 9.48 -11.14 -6.40
C GLU A 46 9.62 -11.42 -4.90
N SER A 47 8.80 -10.78 -4.07
CA SER A 47 8.79 -11.04 -2.63
C SER A 47 8.12 -12.36 -2.26
N ASP A 48 7.08 -12.77 -3.00
CA ASP A 48 6.42 -14.06 -2.80
C ASP A 48 5.82 -14.55 -4.13
N HIS A 49 6.47 -15.56 -4.70
CA HIS A 49 6.06 -16.19 -5.95
C HIS A 49 4.74 -16.97 -5.83
N SER A 50 4.24 -17.22 -4.61
CA SER A 50 2.93 -17.84 -4.37
C SER A 50 1.78 -16.88 -4.72
N PHE A 51 2.06 -15.58 -4.88
CA PHE A 51 1.04 -14.61 -5.21
C PHE A 51 0.63 -14.70 -6.67
N HIS A 52 -0.63 -15.08 -6.89
CA HIS A 52 -1.18 -15.15 -8.23
C HIS A 52 -1.29 -13.75 -8.86
N PRO A 53 -0.83 -13.53 -10.11
CA PRO A 53 -0.74 -12.21 -10.72
C PRO A 53 -2.09 -11.48 -10.79
N LYS A 54 -3.20 -12.19 -11.03
CA LYS A 54 -4.55 -11.59 -11.01
C LYS A 54 -4.92 -11.06 -9.63
N THR A 55 -4.56 -11.80 -8.58
CA THR A 55 -4.82 -11.40 -7.19
C THR A 55 -4.00 -10.18 -6.82
N VAL A 56 -2.71 -10.14 -7.18
CA VAL A 56 -1.86 -8.96 -6.94
C VAL A 56 -2.43 -7.73 -7.65
N ASN A 57 -2.77 -7.86 -8.93
CA ASN A 57 -3.37 -6.77 -9.70
C ASN A 57 -4.65 -6.24 -9.03
N GLY A 58 -5.57 -7.13 -8.66
CA GLY A 58 -6.81 -6.75 -8.01
C GLY A 58 -6.60 -6.12 -6.64
N CYS A 59 -5.64 -6.61 -5.85
CA CYS A 59 -5.33 -6.05 -4.53
C CYS A 59 -4.69 -4.67 -4.64
N VAL A 60 -3.73 -4.48 -5.56
CA VAL A 60 -3.09 -3.18 -5.80
C VAL A 60 -4.10 -2.16 -6.33
N TRP A 61 -5.02 -2.57 -7.21
CA TRP A 61 -6.11 -1.70 -7.67
C TRP A 61 -7.00 -1.25 -6.51
N LYS A 62 -7.45 -2.21 -5.70
CA LYS A 62 -8.31 -1.97 -4.53
C LYS A 62 -7.58 -1.31 -3.37
N LEU A 63 -6.24 -1.19 -3.41
CA LEU A 63 -5.46 -0.61 -2.31
C LEU A 63 -5.86 0.84 -2.04
N VAL A 64 -6.05 1.62 -3.11
CA VAL A 64 -6.50 3.03 -3.01
C VAL A 64 -7.97 3.17 -2.66
N GLU A 65 -8.80 2.19 -3.01
CA GLU A 65 -10.22 2.17 -2.65
C GLU A 65 -10.42 1.76 -1.19
N ARG A 66 -9.62 0.80 -0.71
CA ARG A 66 -9.64 0.31 0.68
C ARG A 66 -8.98 1.27 1.65
N PHE A 67 -7.95 1.98 1.20
CA PHE A 67 -7.16 2.88 2.04
C PHE A 67 -6.99 4.25 1.39
N PRO A 68 -8.09 4.98 1.09
CA PRO A 68 -8.02 6.30 0.47
C PRO A 68 -7.34 7.33 1.39
N ASP A 69 -7.35 7.10 2.70
CA ASP A 69 -6.68 7.94 3.70
C ASP A 69 -5.18 7.69 3.81
N LYS A 70 -4.71 6.50 3.40
CA LYS A 70 -3.30 6.12 3.50
C LYS A 70 -2.57 6.19 2.16
N VAL A 71 -3.21 5.84 1.05
CA VAL A 71 -2.60 5.76 -0.30
C VAL A 71 -3.35 6.68 -1.26
N TYR A 72 -2.61 7.38 -2.10
CA TYR A 72 -3.16 8.18 -3.19
C TYR A 72 -2.35 7.98 -4.48
N LYS A 73 -2.93 8.42 -5.61
CA LYS A 73 -2.32 8.32 -6.94
C LYS A 73 -2.02 9.72 -7.47
N PRO A 74 -0.80 10.26 -7.27
CA PRO A 74 -0.43 11.57 -7.81
C PRO A 74 -0.38 11.59 -9.35
N SER A 75 -0.19 10.44 -10.00
CA SER A 75 -0.18 10.32 -11.46
C SER A 75 -0.72 8.95 -11.90
N LYS A 76 -1.08 8.83 -13.19
CA LYS A 76 -1.58 7.57 -13.76
C LYS A 76 -0.54 6.47 -13.58
N GLY A 77 -0.90 5.46 -12.78
CA GLY A 77 -0.02 4.33 -12.48
C GLY A 77 1.10 4.63 -11.48
N LEU A 78 1.06 5.72 -10.71
CA LEU A 78 1.98 5.99 -9.61
C LEU A 78 1.22 5.93 -8.28
N PHE A 79 1.71 5.14 -7.33
CA PHE A 79 1.14 4.98 -5.99
C PHE A 79 2.07 5.60 -4.97
N ARG A 80 1.53 6.37 -4.04
CA ARG A 80 2.30 7.01 -2.97
C ARG A 80 1.49 7.06 -1.68
N LEU A 81 2.17 7.03 -0.54
CA LEU A 81 1.50 7.19 0.75
C LEU A 81 1.22 8.66 1.05
N LYS A 82 0.02 8.93 1.59
CA LYS A 82 -0.42 10.27 2.00
C LYS A 82 0.47 10.86 3.10
N LYS A 83 1.05 10.01 3.97
CA LYS A 83 2.00 10.47 4.99
C LYS A 83 3.22 11.21 4.41
N TYR A 84 3.62 10.90 3.16
CA TYR A 84 4.75 11.57 2.50
C TYR A 84 4.34 12.79 1.64
N THR A 85 3.06 13.10 1.51
CA THR A 85 2.59 14.35 0.86
C THR A 85 2.30 15.44 1.85
N SER A 86 1.85 15.09 3.07
CA SER A 86 1.56 16.10 4.10
C SER A 86 2.77 16.41 4.99
N ALA A 87 3.85 15.65 4.88
CA ALA A 87 5.14 15.99 5.47
C ALA A 87 5.84 17.02 4.57
N ALA A 88 5.36 18.25 4.60
CA ALA A 88 6.27 19.37 4.48
C ALA A 88 7.20 19.31 5.71
N VAL A 89 8.50 19.39 5.43
CA VAL A 89 9.60 19.80 6.33
C VAL A 89 9.94 18.91 7.54
N ASP A 90 11.10 18.26 7.45
CA ASP A 90 12.22 18.35 8.40
C ASP A 90 13.03 17.04 8.35
N THR A 91 14.13 17.07 7.61
CA THR A 91 15.22 16.11 7.75
C THR A 91 16.43 16.94 8.15
N PRO A 92 17.06 16.72 9.33
CA PRO A 92 18.31 17.39 9.71
C PRO A 92 19.49 17.00 8.82
#